data_AF-A0A5C3EU47-F1
#
_entry.id   AF-A0A5C3EU47-F1
#
_cell.length_a   1.000
_cell.length_b   1.000
_cell.length_c   1.000
_cell.angle_alpha   90.00
_cell.angle_beta   90.00
_cell.angle_gamma   90.00
#
_symmetry.space_group_name_H-M   'P 1'
#
loop_
_entity.id
_entity.type
_entity.pdbx_description
1 polymer ?
#
loop_
_entity_poly.entity_id
_entity_poly.type
_entity_poly.pdbx_seq_one_letter_code
_entity_poly.pdbx_strand_id
1 'polypeptide(L)'
;MARNQEKAQSMLYRFREAQAAELGLSSNKQQRRPRLASSVSSLRECEKWRGDILREISRKVSKIQDFGLTDFEVRDLNDEINKLLREKNHWENQIIALGGANYKRGVPKMLDDGGREVPGTRGYKYFGRAKDLPGVKELFERTPQQEAEAESFRSRKYQRFNHLPPEYYGDLDEDDGVVLEFEQAEEEKEWKEGYARVLESLGMDTDDAEIPGIPRPTPKSLKEIRERHGAMPSSSSSSSAAASAAAAAAAAATATETQPAKRGTSFSATSGGKRQKATDGSAVAVDAANGDEGEDTEMTDAAQPDDAGAAAAAAAAEEATRQSENFKTLYYSVLDAQELEMPRVPDRAATEKMILAAKKKALRDECE
;
A
#
# COMPACT_ATOMS: atom_id res chain seq x y z
N MET A 1 6.39 -64.01 -17.28
CA MET A 1 6.26 -63.45 -15.92
C MET A 1 4.84 -62.92 -15.75
N ALA A 2 4.14 -63.32 -14.69
CA ALA A 2 2.80 -62.82 -14.37
C ALA A 2 2.78 -61.29 -14.19
N ARG A 3 1.65 -60.63 -14.49
CA ARG A 3 1.49 -59.17 -14.29
C ARG A 3 1.63 -58.84 -12.79
N ASN A 4 2.06 -57.62 -12.47
CA ASN A 4 2.23 -57.19 -11.07
C ASN A 4 0.94 -57.33 -10.24
N GLN A 5 -0.24 -57.18 -10.86
CA GLN A 5 -1.53 -57.39 -10.21
C GLN A 5 -1.74 -58.85 -9.77
N GLU A 6 -1.37 -59.81 -10.62
CA GLU A 6 -1.47 -61.25 -10.31
C GLU A 6 -0.46 -61.65 -9.22
N LYS A 7 0.76 -61.10 -9.26
CA LYS A 7 1.77 -61.31 -8.22
C LYS A 7 1.30 -60.79 -6.85
N ALA A 8 0.66 -59.62 -6.82
CA ALA A 8 0.09 -59.03 -5.62
C ALA A 8 -1.16 -59.78 -5.10
N GLN A 9 -1.80 -60.62 -5.90
CA GLN A 9 -2.94 -61.45 -5.48
C GLN A 9 -2.54 -62.87 -5.06
N SER A 10 -1.26 -63.24 -5.21
CA SER A 10 -0.77 -64.56 -4.83
C SER A 10 -0.97 -64.85 -3.34
N MET A 11 -1.18 -66.13 -3.00
CA MET A 11 -1.36 -66.58 -1.60
C MET A 11 -0.17 -66.18 -0.72
N LEU A 12 1.06 -66.23 -1.24
CA LEU A 12 2.26 -65.80 -0.51
C LEU A 12 2.29 -64.30 -0.23
N TYR A 13 1.86 -63.46 -1.19
CA TYR A 13 1.79 -62.02 -0.98
C TYR A 13 0.74 -61.68 0.09
N ARG A 14 -0.45 -62.29 0.02
CA ARG A 14 -1.51 -62.12 1.04
C ARG A 14 -1.07 -62.60 2.42
N PHE A 15 -0.35 -63.73 2.49
CA PHE A 15 0.20 -64.24 3.74
C PHE A 15 1.24 -63.28 4.35
N ARG A 16 2.17 -62.76 3.54
CA ARG A 16 3.14 -61.74 3.99
C ARG A 16 2.45 -60.44 4.41
N GLU A 17 1.40 -60.03 3.71
CA GLU A 17 0.61 -58.86 4.07
C GLU A 17 -0.10 -59.04 5.42
N ALA A 18 -0.70 -60.21 5.66
CA ALA A 18 -1.30 -60.55 6.95
C ALA A 18 -0.28 -60.59 8.09
N GLN A 19 0.91 -61.18 7.87
CA GLN A 19 1.99 -61.22 8.86
C GLN A 19 2.53 -59.82 9.17
N ALA A 20 2.71 -58.97 8.15
CA ALA A 20 3.09 -57.57 8.35
C ALA A 20 2.00 -56.80 9.10
N ALA A 21 0.73 -57.19 8.93
CA ALA A 21 -0.37 -56.58 9.64
C ALA A 21 -0.42 -56.93 11.12
N GLU A 22 -0.17 -58.20 11.49
CA GLU A 22 -0.01 -58.61 12.89
C GLU A 22 1.18 -57.92 13.57
N LEU A 23 2.28 -57.70 12.84
CA LEU A 23 3.45 -56.98 13.35
C LEU A 23 3.22 -55.46 13.48
N GLY A 24 2.03 -54.95 13.14
CA GLY A 24 1.74 -53.51 13.16
C GLY A 24 2.45 -52.70 12.06
N LEU A 25 3.18 -53.36 11.17
CA LEU A 25 3.83 -52.77 10.00
C LEU A 25 2.89 -52.62 8.79
N SER A 26 1.60 -52.90 8.99
CA SER A 26 0.52 -52.68 8.01
C SER A 26 0.71 -51.37 7.25
N SER A 27 1.01 -51.49 5.96
CA SER A 27 0.92 -50.38 5.04
C SER A 27 -0.57 -50.02 4.91
N ASN A 28 -0.98 -48.99 5.65
CA ASN A 28 -2.31 -48.36 5.64
C ASN A 28 -2.89 -47.96 4.25
N LYS A 29 -2.19 -48.27 3.15
CA LYS A 29 -2.57 -48.03 1.76
C LYS A 29 -3.87 -48.72 1.32
N GLN A 30 -4.30 -49.76 2.04
CA GLN A 30 -5.54 -50.51 1.73
C GLN A 30 -6.76 -50.01 2.52
N GLN A 31 -6.56 -49.21 3.57
CA GLN A 31 -7.70 -48.71 4.33
C GLN A 31 -8.46 -47.73 3.45
N ARG A 32 -9.75 -48.00 3.24
CA ARG A 32 -10.65 -47.07 2.55
C ARG A 32 -11.10 -46.01 3.53
N ARG A 33 -11.14 -44.77 3.06
CA ARG A 33 -11.67 -43.65 3.84
C ARG A 33 -13.09 -43.97 4.33
N PRO A 34 -13.38 -43.83 5.63
CA PRO A 34 -14.74 -43.94 6.15
C PRO A 34 -15.66 -42.89 5.49
N ARG A 35 -16.91 -43.27 5.19
CA ARG A 35 -17.86 -42.34 4.57
C ARG A 35 -18.34 -41.24 5.53
N LEU A 36 -18.46 -41.56 6.82
CA LEU A 36 -18.86 -40.61 7.86
C LEU A 36 -17.63 -40.17 8.65
N ALA A 37 -17.30 -38.89 8.58
CA ALA A 37 -16.20 -38.30 9.35
C ALA A 37 -16.39 -38.47 10.86
N SER A 38 -17.64 -38.39 11.35
CA SER A 38 -17.98 -38.51 12.77
C SER A 38 -17.71 -39.88 13.39
N SER A 39 -17.49 -40.92 12.58
CA SER A 39 -17.14 -42.26 13.07
C SER A 39 -15.71 -42.35 13.61
N VAL A 40 -14.84 -41.42 13.23
CA VAL A 40 -13.44 -41.38 13.64
C VAL A 40 -13.28 -40.38 14.79
N SER A 41 -12.85 -40.88 15.94
CA SER A 41 -12.57 -40.09 17.15
C SER A 41 -11.09 -39.72 17.29
N SER A 42 -10.20 -40.32 16.50
CA SER A 42 -8.77 -40.05 16.54
C SER A 42 -8.39 -38.86 15.65
N LEU A 43 -7.84 -37.81 16.26
CA LEU A 43 -7.40 -36.60 15.56
C LEU A 43 -6.34 -36.90 14.48
N ARG A 44 -5.35 -37.75 14.80
CA ARG A 44 -4.28 -38.14 13.86
C ARG A 44 -4.82 -38.82 12.60
N GLU A 45 -5.86 -39.62 12.77
CA GLU A 45 -6.50 -40.31 11.66
C GLU A 45 -7.35 -39.34 10.81
N CYS A 46 -8.08 -38.41 11.44
CA CYS A 46 -8.80 -37.36 10.73
C CYS A 46 -7.87 -36.48 9.87
N GLU A 47 -6.70 -36.09 10.40
CA GLU A 47 -5.70 -35.31 9.65
C GLU A 47 -5.11 -36.10 8.47
N LYS A 48 -4.84 -37.40 8.66
CA LYS A 48 -4.41 -38.29 7.58
C LYS A 48 -5.44 -38.35 6.46
N TRP A 49 -6.72 -38.60 6.80
CA TRP A 49 -7.79 -38.66 5.80
C TRP A 49 -7.97 -37.32 5.08
N ARG A 50 -7.88 -36.20 5.79
CA ARG A 50 -7.87 -34.85 5.21
C ARG A 50 -6.74 -34.70 4.18
N GLY A 51 -5.52 -35.12 4.53
CA GLY A 51 -4.37 -35.09 3.64
C GLY A 51 -4.57 -35.94 2.37
N ASP A 52 -5.18 -37.12 2.51
CA ASP A 52 -5.50 -37.97 1.37
C ASP A 52 -6.55 -37.33 0.43
N ILE A 53 -7.56 -36.64 0.98
CA ILE A 53 -8.53 -35.87 0.16
C ILE A 53 -7.80 -34.79 -0.64
N LEU A 54 -6.90 -34.04 -0.01
CA LEU A 54 -6.16 -32.96 -0.67
C LEU A 54 -5.29 -33.49 -1.80
N ARG A 55 -4.65 -34.65 -1.62
CA ARG A 55 -3.86 -35.33 -2.66
C ARG A 55 -4.75 -35.78 -3.82
N GLU A 56 -5.95 -36.30 -3.55
CA GLU A 56 -6.93 -36.68 -4.59
C GLU A 56 -7.43 -35.46 -5.37
N ILE A 57 -7.75 -34.37 -4.68
CA ILE A 57 -8.14 -33.09 -5.29
C ILE A 57 -7.01 -32.60 -6.21
N SER A 58 -5.78 -32.53 -5.71
CA SER A 58 -4.62 -32.08 -6.50
C SER A 58 -4.44 -32.90 -7.78
N ARG A 59 -4.52 -34.24 -7.70
CA ARG A 59 -4.44 -35.11 -8.89
C ARG A 59 -5.56 -34.83 -9.90
N LYS A 60 -6.80 -34.61 -9.43
CA LYS A 60 -7.93 -34.31 -10.31
C LYS A 60 -7.86 -32.90 -10.90
N VAL A 61 -7.39 -31.92 -10.14
CA VAL A 61 -7.14 -30.55 -10.64
C VAL A 61 -6.11 -30.57 -11.77
N SER A 62 -5.01 -31.32 -11.61
CA SER A 62 -4.04 -31.52 -12.69
C SER A 62 -4.67 -32.20 -13.91
N LYS A 63 -5.47 -33.26 -13.71
CA LYS A 63 -6.13 -33.97 -14.82
C LYS A 63 -7.14 -33.10 -15.59
N ILE A 64 -7.84 -32.17 -14.92
CA ILE A 64 -8.79 -31.27 -15.60
C ILE A 64 -8.08 -30.33 -16.60
N GLN A 65 -6.80 -30.04 -16.38
CA GLN A 65 -6.02 -29.17 -17.27
C GLN A 65 -5.59 -29.88 -18.56
N ASP A 66 -5.81 -31.19 -18.69
CA ASP A 66 -5.47 -31.94 -19.90
C ASP A 66 -6.38 -31.54 -21.07
N PHE A 67 -5.79 -31.02 -22.14
CA PHE A 67 -6.53 -30.59 -23.35
C PHE A 67 -7.17 -31.75 -24.12
N GLY A 68 -6.68 -32.98 -23.94
CA GLY A 68 -7.23 -34.18 -24.59
C GLY A 68 -8.55 -34.68 -24.00
N LEU A 69 -9.01 -34.09 -22.89
CA LEU A 69 -10.26 -34.48 -22.25
C LEU A 69 -11.47 -33.86 -22.95
N THR A 70 -12.59 -34.58 -23.01
CA THR A 70 -13.85 -34.04 -23.55
C THR A 70 -14.53 -33.11 -22.55
N ASP A 71 -15.38 -32.21 -23.04
CA ASP A 71 -16.11 -31.27 -22.19
C ASP A 71 -17.06 -31.96 -21.20
N PHE A 72 -17.54 -33.17 -21.49
CA PHE A 72 -18.34 -33.98 -20.56
C PHE A 72 -17.48 -34.54 -19.43
N GLU A 73 -16.32 -35.12 -19.76
CA GLU A 73 -15.38 -35.63 -18.75
C GLU A 73 -14.85 -34.51 -17.85
N VAL A 74 -14.65 -33.30 -18.39
CA VAL A 74 -14.27 -32.12 -17.60
C VAL A 74 -15.38 -31.76 -16.58
N ARG A 75 -16.67 -31.86 -16.97
CA ARG A 75 -17.79 -31.65 -16.03
C ARG A 75 -17.81 -32.70 -14.93
N ASP A 76 -17.67 -33.98 -15.28
CA ASP A 76 -17.65 -35.08 -14.32
C ASP A 76 -16.48 -34.94 -13.32
N LEU A 77 -15.28 -34.62 -13.81
CA LEU A 77 -14.14 -34.36 -12.93
C LEU A 77 -14.38 -33.16 -12.01
N ASN A 78 -15.02 -32.11 -12.50
CA ASN A 78 -15.35 -30.94 -11.68
C ASN A 78 -16.37 -31.29 -10.58
N ASP A 79 -17.39 -32.10 -10.89
CA ASP A 79 -18.34 -32.63 -9.91
C ASP A 79 -17.66 -33.49 -8.85
N GLU A 80 -16.74 -34.35 -9.28
CA GLU A 80 -15.95 -35.17 -8.38
C GLU A 80 -15.06 -34.33 -7.45
N ILE A 81 -14.44 -33.25 -7.94
CA ILE A 81 -13.65 -32.33 -7.10
C ILE A 81 -14.56 -31.62 -6.10
N ASN A 82 -15.73 -31.14 -6.53
CA ASN A 82 -16.69 -30.49 -5.63
C ASN A 82 -17.19 -31.46 -4.55
N LYS A 83 -17.38 -32.74 -4.89
CA LYS A 83 -17.69 -33.79 -3.92
C LYS A 83 -16.57 -33.96 -2.90
N LEU A 84 -15.32 -34.06 -3.34
CA LEU A 84 -14.15 -34.16 -2.45
C LEU A 84 -13.98 -32.91 -1.57
N LEU A 85 -14.30 -31.71 -2.07
CA LEU A 85 -14.27 -30.49 -1.27
C LEU A 85 -15.33 -30.47 -0.18
N ARG A 86 -16.53 -30.99 -0.47
CA ARG A 86 -17.56 -31.17 0.57
C ARG A 86 -17.08 -32.16 1.63
N GLU A 87 -16.54 -33.31 1.22
CA GLU A 87 -15.96 -34.29 2.14
C GLU A 87 -14.83 -33.66 2.99
N LYS A 88 -13.91 -32.93 2.38
CA LYS A 88 -12.84 -32.18 3.06
C LYS A 88 -13.41 -31.26 4.14
N ASN A 89 -14.48 -30.54 3.86
CA ASN A 89 -15.13 -29.67 4.85
C ASN A 89 -15.74 -30.47 6.02
N HIS A 90 -16.25 -31.68 5.78
CA HIS A 90 -16.77 -32.55 6.84
C HIS A 90 -15.64 -33.05 7.74
N TRP A 91 -14.51 -33.45 7.15
CA TRP A 91 -13.32 -33.83 7.92
C TRP A 91 -12.71 -32.66 8.70
N GLU A 92 -12.66 -31.46 8.12
CA GLU A 92 -12.21 -30.27 8.83
C GLU A 92 -13.13 -29.89 10.00
N ASN A 93 -14.45 -30.03 9.83
CA ASN A 93 -15.41 -29.87 10.94
C ASN A 93 -15.17 -30.89 12.04
N GLN A 94 -14.93 -32.15 11.69
CA GLN A 94 -14.64 -33.20 12.66
C GLN A 94 -13.34 -32.92 13.43
N ILE A 95 -12.30 -32.46 12.74
CA ILE A 95 -11.04 -32.08 13.40
C ILE A 95 -11.29 -30.95 14.41
N ILE A 96 -12.07 -29.94 14.04
CA ILE A 96 -12.44 -28.84 14.96
C ILE A 96 -13.27 -29.37 16.14
N ALA A 97 -14.23 -30.26 15.89
CA ALA A 97 -15.07 -30.85 16.94
C ALA A 97 -14.26 -31.69 17.94
N LEU A 98 -13.19 -32.35 17.49
CA LEU A 98 -12.25 -33.07 18.34
C LEU A 98 -11.21 -32.16 19.03
N GLY A 99 -11.31 -30.83 18.87
CA GLY A 99 -10.39 -29.85 19.47
C GLY A 99 -9.07 -29.66 18.72
N GLY A 100 -9.01 -30.06 17.45
CA GLY A 100 -7.83 -29.93 16.59
C GLY A 100 -7.70 -28.56 15.89
N ALA A 101 -6.69 -28.46 15.03
CA ALA A 101 -6.37 -27.23 14.31
C ALA A 101 -7.51 -26.76 13.39
N ASN A 102 -7.78 -25.45 13.38
CA ASN A 102 -8.80 -24.86 12.51
C ASN A 102 -8.23 -24.52 11.12
N TYR A 103 -8.31 -25.50 10.22
CA TYR A 103 -7.86 -25.33 8.83
C TYR A 103 -8.76 -24.44 7.97
N LYS A 104 -9.93 -24.01 8.44
CA LYS A 104 -10.82 -23.12 7.69
C LYS A 104 -10.36 -21.66 7.74
N ARG A 105 -9.70 -21.27 8.83
CA ARG A 105 -9.34 -19.86 9.10
C ARG A 105 -8.19 -19.35 8.22
N GLY A 106 -7.31 -20.24 7.75
CA GLY A 106 -6.10 -19.86 7.01
C GLY A 106 -6.14 -20.05 5.49
N VAL A 107 -7.27 -20.52 4.93
CA VAL A 107 -7.39 -20.70 3.47
C VAL A 107 -8.03 -19.43 2.90
N PRO A 108 -7.29 -18.61 2.12
CA PRO A 108 -7.89 -17.49 1.41
C PRO A 108 -9.08 -18.01 0.60
N LYS A 109 -10.20 -17.29 0.62
CA LYS A 109 -11.27 -17.56 -0.36
C LYS A 109 -10.59 -17.56 -1.72
N MET A 110 -10.77 -18.65 -2.49
CA MET A 110 -10.06 -18.81 -3.76
C MET A 110 -10.40 -17.61 -4.66
N LEU A 111 -9.42 -16.72 -4.81
CA LEU A 111 -9.42 -15.67 -5.78
C LEU A 111 -9.16 -16.31 -7.15
N ASP A 112 -9.81 -15.75 -8.15
CA ASP A 112 -9.59 -16.12 -9.55
C ASP A 112 -8.18 -15.70 -10.01
N ASP A 113 -7.78 -16.14 -11.20
CA ASP A 113 -6.51 -15.74 -11.85
C ASP A 113 -6.43 -14.22 -12.05
N GLY A 114 -7.60 -13.55 -12.14
CA GLY A 114 -7.75 -12.09 -12.12
C GLY A 114 -7.86 -11.45 -10.73
N GLY A 115 -7.55 -12.16 -9.64
CA GLY A 115 -7.58 -11.62 -8.27
C GLY A 115 -8.98 -11.25 -7.76
N ARG A 116 -10.05 -11.63 -8.46
CA ARG A 116 -11.44 -11.38 -8.06
C ARG A 116 -11.99 -12.61 -7.32
N GLU A 117 -12.79 -12.40 -6.28
CA GLU A 117 -13.48 -13.51 -5.62
C GLU A 117 -14.34 -14.25 -6.64
N VAL A 118 -14.05 -15.54 -6.88
CA VAL A 118 -14.81 -16.38 -7.81
C VAL A 118 -16.30 -16.31 -7.45
N PRO A 119 -17.17 -15.74 -8.31
CA PRO A 119 -18.60 -15.69 -8.07
C PRO A 119 -19.19 -17.11 -8.18
N GLY A 120 -19.07 -17.90 -7.11
CA GLY A 120 -19.75 -19.18 -6.99
C GLY A 120 -21.20 -18.93 -6.65
N THR A 121 -22.12 -19.19 -7.58
CA THR A 121 -23.56 -18.90 -7.44
C THR A 121 -24.21 -19.57 -6.23
N ARG A 122 -23.64 -20.65 -5.69
CA ARG A 122 -24.21 -21.39 -4.55
C ARG A 122 -23.31 -22.49 -3.98
N GLY A 123 -22.03 -22.21 -3.73
CA GLY A 123 -21.11 -23.20 -3.12
C GLY A 123 -20.61 -24.32 -4.04
N TYR A 124 -20.96 -24.27 -5.33
CA TYR A 124 -20.35 -25.05 -6.39
C TYR A 124 -19.21 -24.25 -7.03
N LYS A 125 -18.10 -24.90 -7.38
CA LYS A 125 -16.88 -24.25 -7.88
C LYS A 125 -16.43 -24.89 -9.20
N TYR A 126 -15.85 -24.08 -10.08
CA TYR A 126 -15.27 -24.53 -11.34
C TYR A 126 -13.74 -24.38 -11.29
N PHE A 127 -13.01 -25.45 -11.60
CA PHE A 127 -11.54 -25.51 -11.53
C PHE A 127 -10.90 -25.61 -12.91
N GLY A 128 -9.80 -24.89 -13.14
CA GLY A 128 -9.04 -24.95 -14.39
C GLY A 128 -9.92 -24.81 -15.63
N ARG A 129 -9.76 -25.72 -16.59
CA ARG A 129 -10.53 -25.78 -17.85
C ARG A 129 -12.04 -25.90 -17.65
N ALA A 130 -12.53 -26.34 -16.48
CA ALA A 130 -13.96 -26.37 -16.21
C ALA A 130 -14.60 -24.96 -16.25
N LYS A 131 -13.81 -23.89 -16.13
CA LYS A 131 -14.26 -22.51 -16.34
C LYS A 131 -14.49 -22.16 -17.82
N ASP A 132 -13.76 -22.80 -18.73
CA ASP A 132 -13.83 -22.55 -20.18
C ASP A 132 -14.97 -23.31 -20.86
N LEU A 133 -15.70 -24.15 -20.11
CA LEU A 133 -16.82 -24.90 -20.63
C LEU A 133 -17.92 -23.95 -21.17
N PRO A 134 -18.54 -24.29 -22.31
CA PRO A 134 -19.64 -23.49 -22.85
C PRO A 134 -20.79 -23.40 -21.83
N GLY A 135 -21.34 -22.20 -21.65
CA GLY A 135 -22.35 -21.85 -20.64
C GLY A 135 -21.79 -21.54 -19.24
N VAL A 136 -20.66 -22.13 -18.83
CA VAL A 136 -19.97 -21.77 -17.58
C VAL A 136 -19.10 -20.54 -17.80
N LYS A 137 -18.40 -20.51 -18.93
CA LYS A 137 -17.57 -19.37 -19.35
C LYS A 137 -18.35 -18.05 -19.37
N GLU A 138 -19.59 -18.08 -19.85
CA GLU A 138 -20.50 -16.93 -19.86
C GLU A 138 -20.89 -16.45 -18.45
N LEU A 139 -20.86 -17.32 -17.43
CA LEU A 139 -21.12 -16.92 -16.04
C LEU A 139 -19.93 -16.20 -15.40
N PHE A 140 -18.72 -16.47 -15.88
CA PHE A 140 -17.48 -15.85 -15.42
C PHE A 140 -17.15 -14.57 -16.18
N GLU A 141 -17.41 -14.56 -17.48
CA GLU A 141 -17.39 -13.38 -18.32
C GLU A 141 -18.65 -12.53 -18.03
N ARG A 142 -18.70 -11.93 -16.83
CA ARG A 142 -19.62 -10.81 -16.62
C ARG A 142 -19.36 -9.81 -17.74
N THR A 143 -20.42 -9.42 -18.43
CA THR A 143 -20.28 -8.41 -19.47
C THR A 143 -19.63 -7.17 -18.84
N PRO A 144 -18.74 -6.45 -19.55
CA PRO A 144 -18.13 -5.22 -19.04
C PRO A 144 -19.20 -4.20 -18.57
N GLN A 145 -20.41 -4.31 -19.10
CA GLN A 145 -21.60 -3.58 -18.65
C GLN A 145 -22.01 -3.92 -17.21
N GLN A 146 -22.08 -5.20 -16.83
CA GLN A 146 -22.39 -5.62 -15.46
C GLN A 146 -21.26 -5.27 -14.48
N GLU A 147 -20.01 -5.32 -14.93
CA GLU A 147 -18.87 -4.86 -14.13
C GLU A 147 -18.92 -3.35 -13.91
N ALA A 148 -19.19 -2.56 -14.95
CA ALA A 148 -19.41 -1.13 -14.87
C ALA A 148 -20.65 -0.78 -14.01
N GLU A 149 -21.71 -1.58 -14.04
CA GLU A 149 -22.88 -1.42 -13.16
C GLU A 149 -22.53 -1.69 -11.69
N ALA A 150 -21.72 -2.71 -11.40
CA ALA A 150 -21.29 -3.03 -10.04
C ALA A 150 -20.28 -2.00 -9.50
N GLU A 151 -19.33 -1.57 -10.33
CA GLU A 151 -18.40 -0.49 -10.02
C GLU A 151 -19.13 0.83 -9.86
N SER A 152 -20.10 1.13 -10.73
CA SER A 152 -20.95 2.30 -10.58
C SER A 152 -21.84 2.23 -9.34
N PHE A 153 -22.25 1.05 -8.87
CA PHE A 153 -23.01 0.93 -7.62
C PHE A 153 -22.12 1.18 -6.39
N ARG A 154 -20.90 0.63 -6.39
CA ARG A 154 -19.91 0.91 -5.33
C ARG A 154 -19.52 2.39 -5.33
N SER A 155 -19.20 2.94 -6.50
CA SER A 155 -18.88 4.35 -6.64
C SER A 155 -20.08 5.21 -6.29
N ARG A 156 -21.32 4.87 -6.68
CA ARG A 156 -22.54 5.58 -6.23
C ARG A 156 -22.72 5.55 -4.71
N LYS A 157 -22.31 4.47 -4.02
CA LYS A 157 -22.35 4.41 -2.55
C LYS A 157 -21.33 5.36 -1.94
N TYR A 158 -20.10 5.39 -2.44
CA TYR A 158 -19.06 6.30 -1.93
C TYR A 158 -19.24 7.75 -2.38
N GLN A 159 -19.75 7.98 -3.59
CA GLN A 159 -20.08 9.29 -4.12
C GLN A 159 -21.14 10.00 -3.28
N ARG A 160 -22.05 9.26 -2.62
CA ARG A 160 -22.97 9.85 -1.64
C ARG A 160 -22.29 10.45 -0.41
N PHE A 161 -21.05 10.04 -0.11
CA PHE A 161 -20.25 10.58 0.99
C PHE A 161 -19.19 11.57 0.51
N ASN A 162 -19.05 11.78 -0.81
CA ASN A 162 -18.22 12.85 -1.34
C ASN A 162 -18.99 14.17 -1.25
N HIS A 163 -18.29 15.23 -0.84
CA HIS A 163 -18.85 16.59 -0.75
C HIS A 163 -20.03 16.74 0.23
N LEU A 164 -19.95 16.09 1.39
CA LEU A 164 -20.90 16.41 2.47
C LEU A 164 -20.68 17.83 2.98
N PRO A 165 -21.76 18.51 3.42
CA PRO A 165 -21.67 19.87 3.92
C PRO A 165 -20.79 19.92 5.19
N PRO A 166 -20.18 21.08 5.51
CA PRO A 166 -19.40 21.29 6.73
C PRO A 166 -20.19 20.92 8.01
N GLU A 167 -21.51 21.10 7.99
CA GLU A 167 -22.45 20.64 9.04
C GLU A 167 -22.27 19.16 9.42
N TYR A 168 -21.97 18.28 8.46
CA TYR A 168 -21.79 16.86 8.73
C TYR A 168 -20.54 16.58 9.57
N TYR A 169 -19.53 17.44 9.47
CA TYR A 169 -18.27 17.31 10.20
C TYR A 169 -18.26 18.11 11.51
N GLY A 170 -19.34 18.84 11.83
CA GLY A 170 -19.43 19.68 13.02
C GLY A 170 -18.66 20.99 12.90
N ASP A 171 -18.24 21.39 11.69
CA ASP A 171 -17.43 22.60 11.46
C ASP A 171 -18.18 23.91 11.79
N LEU A 172 -19.49 23.85 12.06
CA LEU A 172 -20.35 25.00 12.37
C LEU A 172 -20.82 25.02 13.83
N ASP A 173 -20.50 24.00 14.64
CA ASP A 173 -20.99 23.90 16.03
C ASP A 173 -20.44 25.05 16.91
N GLU A 174 -19.28 25.60 16.55
CA GLU A 174 -18.63 26.72 17.24
C GLU A 174 -19.21 28.09 16.83
N ASP A 175 -20.02 28.16 15.77
CA ASP A 175 -20.62 29.40 15.27
C ASP A 175 -21.87 29.83 16.04
N ASP A 176 -22.49 28.93 16.82
CA ASP A 176 -23.70 29.18 17.61
C ASP A 176 -23.47 30.07 18.84
N GLY A 177 -22.20 30.34 19.19
CA GLY A 177 -21.81 31.24 20.29
C GLY A 177 -22.03 30.68 21.70
N VAL A 178 -22.75 29.57 21.84
CA VAL A 178 -23.01 28.89 23.14
C VAL A 178 -21.71 28.54 23.87
N VAL A 179 -20.72 28.03 23.13
CA VAL A 179 -19.41 27.67 23.70
C VAL A 179 -18.66 28.91 24.19
N LEU A 180 -18.68 30.00 23.40
CA LEU A 180 -18.00 31.25 23.74
C LEU A 180 -18.60 31.94 24.97
N GLU A 181 -19.93 31.90 25.14
CA GLU A 181 -20.58 32.42 26.34
C GLU A 181 -20.20 31.61 27.58
N PHE A 182 -20.13 30.29 27.44
CA PHE A 182 -19.70 29.39 28.52
C PHE A 182 -18.25 29.64 28.93
N GLU A 183 -17.34 29.73 27.96
CA GLU A 183 -15.92 30.04 28.18
C GLU A 183 -15.76 31.40 28.87
N GLN A 184 -16.46 32.44 28.40
CA GLN A 184 -16.43 33.76 29.02
C GLN A 184 -16.88 33.75 30.48
N ALA A 185 -17.96 33.03 30.78
CA ALA A 185 -18.50 32.94 32.13
C ALA A 185 -17.56 32.18 33.08
N GLU A 186 -16.95 31.09 32.62
CA GLU A 186 -15.95 30.35 33.41
C GLU A 186 -14.69 31.18 33.62
N GLU A 187 -14.17 31.85 32.59
CA GLU A 187 -13.02 32.74 32.71
C GLU A 187 -13.27 33.89 33.70
N GLU A 188 -14.48 34.47 33.71
CA GLU A 188 -14.86 35.50 34.68
C GLU A 188 -14.91 34.99 36.12
N LYS A 189 -15.39 33.76 36.33
CA LYS A 189 -15.38 33.13 37.65
C LYS A 189 -13.94 32.86 38.10
N GLU A 190 -13.13 32.26 37.24
CA GLU A 190 -11.74 31.94 37.55
C GLU A 190 -10.93 33.21 37.84
N TRP A 191 -11.18 34.30 37.11
CA TRP A 191 -10.59 35.60 37.39
C TRP A 191 -11.01 36.14 38.76
N LYS A 192 -12.30 36.10 39.09
CA LYS A 192 -12.81 36.55 40.40
C LYS A 192 -12.22 35.74 41.54
N GLU A 193 -12.16 34.42 41.40
CA GLU A 193 -11.57 33.51 42.38
C GLU A 193 -10.05 33.70 42.51
N GLY A 194 -9.35 33.86 41.39
CA GLY A 194 -7.92 34.15 41.35
C GLY A 194 -7.59 35.48 42.01
N TYR A 195 -8.38 36.52 41.73
CA TYR A 195 -8.22 37.84 42.34
C TYR A 195 -8.52 37.80 43.84
N ALA A 196 -9.60 37.12 44.26
CA ALA A 196 -9.93 36.93 45.67
C ALA A 196 -8.81 36.20 46.43
N ARG A 197 -8.22 35.16 45.83
CA ARG A 197 -7.06 34.45 46.40
C ARG A 197 -5.85 35.35 46.56
N VAL A 198 -5.59 36.26 45.61
CA VAL A 198 -4.51 37.26 45.72
C VAL A 198 -4.82 38.26 46.83
N LEU A 199 -6.06 38.72 46.95
CA LEU A 199 -6.49 39.66 47.99
C LEU A 199 -6.35 39.06 49.39
N GLU A 200 -6.77 37.81 49.56
CA GLU A 200 -6.60 37.02 50.79
C GLU A 200 -5.12 36.87 51.14
N SER A 201 -4.26 36.60 50.16
CA SER A 201 -2.81 36.49 50.37
C SER A 201 -2.15 37.81 50.82
N LEU A 202 -2.75 38.95 50.46
CA LEU A 202 -2.32 40.29 50.83
C LEU A 202 -2.93 40.75 52.17
N GLY A 203 -3.77 39.94 52.81
CA GLY A 203 -4.37 40.22 54.11
C GLY A 203 -5.40 41.36 54.09
N MET A 204 -6.04 41.58 52.94
CA MET A 204 -7.11 42.58 52.77
C MET A 204 -8.48 41.90 52.84
N ASP A 205 -9.45 42.54 53.49
CA ASP A 205 -10.80 41.99 53.65
C ASP A 205 -11.47 41.84 52.27
N THR A 206 -11.93 40.63 51.96
CA THR A 206 -12.47 40.22 50.65
C THR A 206 -13.86 40.77 50.35
N ASP A 207 -14.57 41.24 51.37
CA ASP A 207 -16.01 41.54 51.30
C ASP A 207 -16.31 42.96 50.76
N ASP A 208 -15.33 43.86 50.76
CA ASP A 208 -15.47 45.28 50.37
C ASP A 208 -14.68 45.66 49.11
N ALA A 209 -13.97 44.71 48.47
CA ALA A 209 -13.14 44.99 47.30
C ALA A 209 -13.89 44.77 45.98
N GLU A 210 -14.11 45.85 45.21
CA GLU A 210 -14.61 45.77 43.83
C GLU A 210 -13.57 45.07 42.94
N ILE A 211 -13.84 43.82 42.53
CA ILE A 211 -12.96 43.04 41.65
C ILE A 211 -12.93 43.70 40.26
N PRO A 212 -11.77 44.17 39.76
CA PRO A 212 -11.67 44.73 38.42
C PRO A 212 -12.04 43.71 37.34
N GLY A 213 -12.64 44.15 36.23
CA GLY A 213 -12.88 43.27 35.08
C GLY A 213 -11.59 42.77 34.42
N ILE A 214 -11.65 41.62 33.76
CA ILE A 214 -10.50 41.02 33.05
C ILE A 214 -10.01 41.99 31.95
N PRO A 215 -8.71 42.36 31.91
CA PRO A 215 -8.17 43.24 30.89
C PRO A 215 -7.91 42.48 29.57
N ARG A 216 -8.98 42.07 28.87
CA ARG A 216 -8.91 41.41 27.56
C ARG A 216 -9.76 42.14 26.51
N PRO A 217 -9.43 42.05 25.20
CA PRO A 217 -10.35 42.46 24.15
C PRO A 217 -11.60 41.56 24.16
N THR A 218 -12.73 42.08 23.67
CA THR A 218 -13.96 41.30 23.54
C THR A 218 -13.70 40.07 22.65
N PRO A 219 -13.97 38.85 23.12
CA PRO A 219 -13.80 37.64 22.31
C PRO A 219 -14.73 37.69 21.08
N LYS A 220 -14.28 37.11 19.98
CA LYS A 220 -15.01 37.08 18.70
C LYS A 220 -15.28 35.64 18.32
N SER A 221 -16.38 35.40 17.62
CA SER A 221 -16.69 34.07 17.11
C SER A 221 -15.75 33.65 15.97
N LEU A 222 -15.58 32.35 15.80
CA LEU A 222 -14.76 31.79 14.71
C LEU A 222 -15.28 32.20 13.34
N LYS A 223 -16.60 32.26 13.16
CA LYS A 223 -17.24 32.87 11.99
C LYS A 223 -16.77 34.29 11.73
N GLU A 224 -16.77 35.17 12.75
CA GLU A 224 -16.33 36.56 12.59
C GLU A 224 -14.84 36.66 12.23
N ILE A 225 -14.01 35.78 12.79
CA ILE A 225 -12.58 35.71 12.46
C ILE A 225 -12.41 35.27 11.00
N ARG A 226 -13.17 34.27 10.55
CA ARG A 226 -13.18 33.74 9.18
C ARG A 226 -13.65 34.78 8.16
N GLU A 227 -14.68 35.56 8.50
CA GLU A 227 -15.23 36.62 7.65
C GLU A 227 -14.29 37.82 7.53
N ARG A 228 -13.62 38.22 8.61
CA ARG A 228 -12.66 39.34 8.60
C ARG A 228 -11.39 39.06 7.81
N HIS A 229 -10.89 37.82 7.87
CA HIS A 229 -9.61 37.45 7.23
C HIS A 229 -9.77 36.89 5.81
N GLY A 230 -11.01 36.77 5.31
CA GLY A 230 -11.30 36.20 4.01
C GLY A 230 -11.09 34.67 3.98
N ALA A 231 -11.81 33.99 3.09
CA ALA A 231 -11.71 32.56 2.93
C ALA A 231 -10.27 32.15 2.58
N MET A 232 -9.58 31.54 3.53
CA MET A 232 -8.28 30.90 3.30
C MET A 232 -8.44 29.82 2.22
N PRO A 233 -7.47 29.67 1.29
CA PRO A 233 -7.43 28.49 0.45
C PRO A 233 -7.22 27.27 1.37
N SER A 234 -8.17 26.34 1.34
CA SER A 234 -8.01 25.03 1.97
C SER A 234 -6.72 24.40 1.44
N SER A 235 -5.76 24.13 2.32
CA SER A 235 -4.45 23.53 2.00
C SER A 235 -4.54 22.10 1.43
N SER A 236 -5.74 21.56 1.22
CA SER A 236 -5.99 20.24 0.66
C SER A 236 -6.13 20.21 -0.87
N SER A 237 -6.31 21.35 -1.56
CA SER A 237 -6.58 21.38 -3.01
C SER A 237 -5.41 21.82 -3.91
N SER A 238 -4.36 22.43 -3.35
CA SER A 238 -3.22 22.93 -4.14
C SER A 238 -2.15 21.85 -4.43
N SER A 239 -2.09 20.77 -3.65
CA SER A 239 -1.10 19.70 -3.84
C SER A 239 -1.44 18.75 -5.00
N SER A 240 -2.71 18.59 -5.36
CA SER A 240 -3.11 17.69 -6.46
C SER A 240 -3.03 18.34 -7.85
N ALA A 241 -3.17 19.67 -7.95
CA ALA A 241 -3.12 20.38 -9.23
C ALA A 241 -1.67 20.61 -9.71
N ALA A 242 -0.71 20.80 -8.80
CA ALA A 242 0.70 20.96 -9.15
C ALA A 242 1.35 19.64 -9.63
N ALA A 243 0.93 18.50 -9.07
CA ALA A 243 1.44 17.18 -9.45
C ALA A 243 1.00 16.73 -10.86
N SER A 244 -0.19 17.13 -11.31
CA SER A 244 -0.71 16.77 -12.65
C SER A 244 -0.12 17.65 -13.76
N ALA A 245 0.22 18.90 -13.48
CA ALA A 245 0.88 19.80 -14.43
C ALA A 245 2.35 19.41 -14.70
N ALA A 246 3.07 18.95 -13.68
CA ALA A 246 4.46 18.51 -13.80
C ALA A 246 4.62 17.21 -14.63
N ALA A 247 3.66 16.29 -14.54
CA ALA A 247 3.66 15.05 -15.32
C ALA A 247 3.36 15.26 -16.81
N ALA A 248 2.57 16.27 -17.16
CA ALA A 248 2.23 16.59 -18.55
C ALA A 248 3.40 17.28 -19.30
N ALA A 249 4.22 18.09 -18.60
CA ALA A 249 5.38 18.75 -19.18
C ALA A 249 6.54 17.78 -19.50
N ALA A 250 6.71 16.73 -18.69
CA ALA A 250 7.76 15.72 -18.91
C ALA A 250 7.49 14.81 -20.14
N ALA A 251 6.23 14.63 -20.54
CA ALA A 251 5.86 13.81 -21.69
C ALA A 251 6.01 14.52 -23.04
N ALA A 252 6.09 15.86 -23.06
CA ALA A 252 6.20 16.65 -24.29
C ALA A 252 7.66 16.87 -24.76
N ALA A 253 8.66 16.58 -23.92
CA ALA A 253 10.09 16.80 -24.23
C ALA A 253 10.80 15.62 -24.93
N THR A 254 10.11 14.49 -25.15
CA THR A 254 10.66 13.30 -25.84
C THR A 254 9.80 12.88 -27.03
N ALA A 255 9.65 13.75 -28.04
CA ALA A 255 9.06 13.35 -29.32
C ALA A 255 9.35 14.36 -30.44
N THR A 256 10.55 14.34 -31.02
CA THR A 256 10.93 14.81 -32.38
C THR A 256 12.45 14.63 -32.48
N GLU A 257 13.10 13.97 -33.45
CA GLU A 257 12.90 13.93 -34.90
C GLU A 257 13.84 12.84 -35.49
N THR A 258 13.36 11.88 -36.30
CA THR A 258 14.10 11.34 -37.46
C THR A 258 13.13 10.60 -38.39
N GLN A 259 13.06 11.02 -39.66
CA GLN A 259 12.27 10.43 -40.75
C GLN A 259 13.17 9.66 -41.76
N PRO A 260 12.58 8.87 -42.70
CA PRO A 260 13.12 7.58 -43.13
C PRO A 260 13.76 7.54 -44.54
N ALA A 261 14.54 6.50 -44.83
CA ALA A 261 14.95 6.14 -46.20
C ALA A 261 14.82 4.64 -46.49
N LYS A 262 14.25 4.32 -47.66
CA LYS A 262 13.97 2.99 -48.21
C LYS A 262 15.15 2.43 -49.03
N ARG A 263 15.39 1.12 -48.91
CA ARG A 263 15.87 0.11 -49.91
C ARG A 263 16.14 -1.19 -49.11
N GLY A 264 15.88 -2.42 -49.51
CA GLY A 264 15.38 -3.10 -50.71
C GLY A 264 15.85 -4.56 -50.61
N THR A 265 14.91 -5.51 -50.57
CA THR A 265 15.00 -6.94 -50.97
C THR A 265 16.18 -7.84 -50.54
N SER A 266 15.84 -8.93 -49.82
CA SER A 266 15.97 -10.36 -50.23
C SER A 266 16.61 -11.35 -49.21
N PHE A 267 15.82 -12.39 -48.91
CA PHE A 267 16.10 -13.83 -48.78
C PHE A 267 17.14 -14.46 -47.81
N SER A 268 16.68 -15.59 -47.23
CA SER A 268 17.41 -16.83 -46.86
C SER A 268 18.34 -16.79 -45.62
N ALA A 269 18.05 -17.46 -44.49
CA ALA A 269 18.00 -18.90 -44.17
C ALA A 269 19.22 -19.31 -43.31
N THR A 270 19.03 -20.33 -42.45
CA THR A 270 20.03 -21.14 -41.69
C THR A 270 20.77 -20.42 -40.54
N SER A 271 20.60 -20.77 -39.26
CA SER A 271 20.92 -21.99 -38.48
C SER A 271 22.31 -21.96 -37.80
N GLY A 272 22.34 -22.34 -36.51
CA GLY A 272 23.54 -22.56 -35.68
C GLY A 272 24.13 -21.28 -35.10
N GLY A 273 24.49 -21.15 -33.83
CA GLY A 273 24.70 -22.12 -32.78
C GLY A 273 25.89 -21.66 -31.93
N LYS A 274 25.72 -21.73 -30.61
CA LYS A 274 26.77 -21.88 -29.58
C LYS A 274 27.46 -20.62 -29.02
N ARG A 275 27.13 -20.40 -27.74
CA ARG A 275 27.87 -19.64 -26.71
C ARG A 275 29.14 -20.39 -26.32
N GLN A 276 30.25 -19.69 -26.16
CA GLN A 276 31.41 -20.04 -25.31
C GLN A 276 32.19 -18.73 -25.08
N LYS A 277 32.25 -18.21 -23.85
CA LYS A 277 33.13 -18.54 -22.71
C LYS A 277 34.31 -17.57 -22.67
N ALA A 278 34.28 -16.71 -21.66
CA ALA A 278 35.34 -15.80 -21.26
C ALA A 278 36.51 -16.54 -20.61
N THR A 279 37.73 -16.03 -20.81
CA THR A 279 38.90 -16.18 -19.93
C THR A 279 39.90 -15.03 -20.14
N ASP A 280 40.16 -14.34 -19.03
CA ASP A 280 41.35 -13.61 -18.53
C ASP A 280 42.57 -13.25 -19.40
N GLY A 281 43.17 -12.11 -19.02
CA GLY A 281 44.62 -11.81 -19.13
C GLY A 281 44.90 -10.38 -19.63
N SER A 282 44.96 -9.37 -18.77
CA SER A 282 46.16 -8.85 -18.08
C SER A 282 47.18 -8.12 -18.96
N ALA A 283 47.21 -6.78 -18.78
CA ALA A 283 48.33 -5.82 -18.72
C ALA A 283 49.40 -5.81 -19.83
N VAL A 284 49.66 -4.62 -20.42
CA VAL A 284 50.95 -3.90 -20.35
C VAL A 284 50.70 -2.41 -20.64
N ALA A 285 51.22 -1.54 -19.76
CA ALA A 285 51.37 -0.11 -19.97
C ALA A 285 52.71 0.19 -20.65
N VAL A 286 52.74 1.19 -21.55
CA VAL A 286 53.95 1.95 -21.86
C VAL A 286 53.55 3.39 -22.14
N ASP A 287 54.28 4.27 -21.47
CA ASP A 287 54.11 5.72 -21.32
C ASP A 287 55.26 6.44 -22.05
N ALA A 288 55.11 7.76 -22.23
CA ALA A 288 56.04 8.76 -22.78
C ALA A 288 56.21 8.81 -24.33
N ALA A 289 56.24 9.97 -25.00
CA ALA A 289 56.67 11.31 -24.57
C ALA A 289 56.08 12.45 -25.43
N ASN A 290 55.93 13.62 -24.80
CA ASN A 290 56.01 15.03 -25.27
C ASN A 290 55.23 15.44 -26.54
N GLY A 291 54.41 16.48 -26.58
CA GLY A 291 54.47 17.79 -25.90
C GLY A 291 54.97 18.85 -26.89
N ASP A 292 54.08 19.68 -27.45
CA ASP A 292 54.30 21.09 -27.82
C ASP A 292 52.98 21.78 -28.21
N GLU A 293 52.94 23.10 -28.02
CA GLU A 293 51.78 23.99 -27.84
C GLU A 293 51.28 24.71 -29.13
N GLY A 294 50.11 25.36 -29.02
CA GLY A 294 49.55 26.39 -29.93
C GLY A 294 48.47 25.86 -30.89
N GLU A 295 47.29 26.44 -31.10
CA GLU A 295 46.85 27.83 -30.92
C GLU A 295 45.30 27.89 -31.00
N ASP A 296 44.76 28.94 -30.39
CA ASP A 296 43.39 29.37 -30.09
C ASP A 296 42.27 29.18 -31.15
N THR A 297 41.05 28.87 -30.68
CA THR A 297 39.81 29.35 -31.32
C THR A 297 38.68 29.51 -30.30
N GLU A 298 38.00 30.65 -30.42
CA GLU A 298 37.07 31.31 -29.49
C GLU A 298 35.82 30.48 -29.10
N MET A 299 35.48 30.51 -27.81
CA MET A 299 34.14 30.16 -27.30
C MET A 299 33.35 31.44 -27.08
N THR A 300 32.35 31.66 -27.92
CA THR A 300 31.40 32.77 -27.83
C THR A 300 30.42 32.58 -26.67
N ASP A 301 30.42 33.58 -25.79
CA ASP A 301 29.40 34.09 -24.87
C ASP A 301 28.19 33.21 -24.53
N ALA A 302 28.14 32.79 -23.26
CA ALA A 302 26.97 32.17 -22.64
C ALA A 302 25.98 33.26 -22.22
N ALA A 303 24.80 33.25 -22.82
CA ALA A 303 23.71 34.18 -22.50
C ALA A 303 23.35 34.15 -21.01
N GLN A 304 23.31 35.35 -20.42
CA GLN A 304 22.82 35.65 -19.07
C GLN A 304 21.35 35.23 -18.88
N PRO A 305 20.92 34.85 -17.67
CA PRO A 305 19.52 34.62 -17.37
C PRO A 305 18.75 35.95 -17.32
N ASP A 306 17.60 36.01 -17.99
CA ASP A 306 16.74 37.18 -18.04
C ASP A 306 16.26 37.63 -16.64
N ASP A 307 16.53 38.90 -16.32
CA ASP A 307 16.23 39.61 -15.06
C ASP A 307 14.73 39.51 -14.66
N ALA A 308 13.84 39.28 -15.63
CA ALA A 308 12.41 39.14 -15.43
C ALA A 308 12.01 37.82 -14.73
N GLY A 309 12.76 36.73 -14.95
CA GLY A 309 12.51 35.44 -14.31
C GLY A 309 12.95 35.41 -12.85
N ALA A 310 14.04 36.10 -12.52
CA ALA A 310 14.51 36.27 -11.15
C ALA A 310 13.56 37.17 -10.33
N ALA A 311 13.04 38.25 -10.94
CA ALA A 311 12.07 39.13 -10.31
C ALA A 311 10.72 38.42 -10.00
N ALA A 312 10.24 37.56 -10.89
CA ALA A 312 9.02 36.78 -10.67
C ALA A 312 9.18 35.71 -9.58
N ALA A 313 10.35 35.06 -9.51
CA ALA A 313 10.68 34.09 -8.46
C ALA A 313 10.85 34.77 -7.08
N ALA A 314 11.43 35.98 -7.04
CA ALA A 314 11.54 36.78 -5.83
C ALA A 314 10.17 37.29 -5.34
N ALA A 315 9.29 37.72 -6.25
CA ALA A 315 7.93 38.15 -5.91
C ALA A 315 7.07 36.98 -5.36
N ALA A 316 7.20 35.78 -5.94
CA ALA A 316 6.52 34.58 -5.44
C ALA A 316 7.06 34.13 -4.07
N ALA A 317 8.36 34.32 -3.81
CA ALA A 317 8.96 34.07 -2.51
C ALA A 317 8.50 35.08 -1.45
N GLU A 318 8.39 36.37 -1.79
CA GLU A 318 7.81 37.40 -0.91
C GLU A 318 6.32 37.16 -0.62
N GLU A 319 5.56 36.64 -1.57
CA GLU A 319 4.15 36.31 -1.36
C GLU A 319 3.99 35.09 -0.44
N ALA A 320 4.85 34.09 -0.58
CA ALA A 320 4.88 32.92 0.30
C ALA A 320 5.32 33.26 1.74
N THR A 321 6.27 34.19 1.92
CA THR A 321 6.66 34.66 3.26
C THR A 321 5.54 35.46 3.92
N ARG A 322 4.86 36.35 3.18
CA ARG A 322 3.67 37.08 3.67
C ARG A 322 2.52 36.15 4.06
N GLN A 323 2.26 35.10 3.29
CA GLN A 323 1.25 34.09 3.64
C GLN A 323 1.65 33.30 4.91
N SER A 324 2.93 33.00 5.09
CA SER A 324 3.45 32.35 6.30
C SER A 324 3.32 33.26 7.53
N GLU A 325 3.63 34.55 7.40
CA GLU A 325 3.46 35.56 8.47
C GLU A 325 1.99 35.75 8.86
N ASN A 326 1.09 35.74 7.88
CA ASN A 326 -0.35 35.78 8.12
C ASN A 326 -0.86 34.50 8.82
N PHE A 327 -0.34 33.32 8.47
CA PHE A 327 -0.68 32.06 9.14
C PHE A 327 -0.20 32.04 10.60
N LYS A 328 1.01 32.55 10.82
CA LYS A 328 1.68 32.66 12.11
C LYS A 328 0.91 33.57 13.08
N THR A 329 0.47 34.73 12.60
CA THR A 329 -0.36 35.67 13.38
C THR A 329 -1.77 35.15 13.68
N LEU A 330 -2.31 34.24 12.85
CA LEU A 330 -3.62 33.62 13.03
C LEU A 330 -3.65 32.52 14.10
N TYR A 331 -2.58 31.72 14.24
CA TYR A 331 -2.56 30.57 15.14
C TYR A 331 -1.81 30.79 16.46
N TYR A 332 -0.88 31.75 16.52
CA TYR A 332 -0.04 31.98 17.69
C TYR A 332 -0.17 33.41 18.19
N SER A 333 -1.35 33.77 18.72
CA SER A 333 -1.63 35.07 19.32
C SER A 333 -0.81 35.39 20.58
N VAL A 334 -0.13 34.39 21.14
CA VAL A 334 0.62 34.47 22.40
C VAL A 334 2.11 34.77 22.19
N LEU A 335 2.66 34.58 20.98
CA LEU A 335 4.10 34.69 20.71
C LEU A 335 4.42 35.95 19.89
N ASP A 336 5.53 36.60 20.23
CA ASP A 336 5.99 37.81 19.54
C ASP A 336 6.52 37.47 18.13
N ALA A 337 6.41 38.41 17.18
CA ALA A 337 6.75 38.15 15.78
C ALA A 337 8.20 37.64 15.58
N GLN A 338 9.13 38.06 16.45
CA GLN A 338 10.53 37.65 16.46
C GLN A 338 10.74 36.20 16.94
N GLU A 339 9.88 35.69 17.83
CA GLU A 339 9.95 34.31 18.33
C GLU A 339 9.37 33.30 17.33
N LEU A 340 8.56 33.80 16.40
CA LEU A 340 7.92 33.05 15.33
C LEU A 340 8.77 32.99 14.05
N GLU A 341 9.87 33.74 13.98
CA GLU A 341 10.87 33.62 12.92
C GLU A 341 11.63 32.30 13.06
N MET A 342 11.76 31.58 11.95
CA MET A 342 12.50 30.33 11.94
C MET A 342 13.99 30.66 12.16
N PRO A 343 14.70 29.97 13.06
CA PRO A 343 16.11 30.26 13.29
C PRO A 343 16.87 30.15 11.97
N ARG A 344 17.68 31.17 11.66
CA ARG A 344 18.43 31.22 10.40
C ARG A 344 19.40 30.06 10.34
N VAL A 345 19.04 29.01 9.62
CA VAL A 345 19.90 27.85 9.39
C VAL A 345 21.06 28.30 8.50
N PRO A 346 22.32 28.08 8.88
CA PRO A 346 23.45 28.46 8.04
C PRO A 346 23.46 27.64 6.74
N ASP A 347 23.71 28.30 5.61
CA ASP A 347 23.90 27.64 4.31
C ASP A 347 25.11 26.68 4.33
N ARG A 348 25.17 25.74 3.39
CA ARG A 348 26.27 24.77 3.27
C ARG A 348 27.66 25.42 3.28
N ALA A 349 27.83 26.56 2.62
CA ALA A 349 29.09 27.30 2.64
C ALA A 349 29.44 27.86 4.03
N ALA A 350 28.43 28.28 4.79
CA ALA A 350 28.59 28.79 6.15
C ALA A 350 28.92 27.66 7.14
N THR A 351 28.33 26.47 6.98
CA THR A 351 28.65 25.29 7.80
C THR A 351 30.06 24.78 7.51
N GLU A 352 30.47 24.70 6.24
CA GLU A 352 31.85 24.33 5.86
C GLU A 352 32.88 25.30 6.48
N LYS A 353 32.60 26.61 6.47
CA LYS A 353 33.46 27.62 7.10
C LYS A 353 33.53 27.47 8.63
N MET A 354 32.42 27.18 9.30
CA MET A 354 32.41 26.89 10.74
C MET A 354 33.20 25.63 11.08
N ILE A 355 33.04 24.56 10.30
CA ILE A 355 33.77 23.30 10.50
C ILE A 355 35.27 23.50 10.32
N LEU A 356 35.68 24.26 9.29
CA LEU A 356 37.09 24.60 9.08
C LEU A 356 37.65 25.46 10.21
N ALA A 357 36.90 26.43 10.72
CA ALA A 357 37.31 27.25 11.87
C ALA A 357 37.46 26.41 13.15
N ALA A 358 36.52 25.50 13.41
CA ALA A 358 36.58 24.58 14.56
C ALA A 358 37.78 23.61 14.47
N LYS A 359 38.02 23.03 13.28
CA LYS A 359 39.21 22.17 13.04
C LYS A 359 40.51 22.94 13.20
N LYS A 360 40.58 24.18 12.70
CA LYS A 360 41.76 25.04 12.84
C LYS A 360 42.00 25.44 14.30
N LYS A 361 40.94 25.60 15.10
CA LYS A 361 41.05 25.86 16.53
C LYS A 361 41.57 24.62 17.28
N ALA A 362 40.97 23.45 17.05
CA ALA A 362 41.42 22.20 17.65
C ALA A 362 42.91 21.89 17.34
N LEU A 363 43.34 22.10 16.09
CA LEU A 363 44.75 21.94 15.72
C LEU A 363 45.69 22.92 16.43
N ARG A 364 45.23 24.11 16.82
CA ARG A 364 46.05 25.05 17.60
C ARG A 364 46.12 24.63 19.06
N ASP A 365 45.00 24.21 19.62
CA ASP A 365 44.89 23.69 20.98
C ASP A 365 45.70 22.38 21.17
N GLU A 366 45.95 21.62 20.11
CA GLU A 366 46.84 20.44 20.10
C GLU A 366 48.34 20.78 19.91
N CYS A 367 48.67 21.99 19.44
CA CYS A 367 50.05 22.44 19.20
C CYS A 367 50.62 23.31 20.33
N GLU A 368 49.77 23.83 21.22
CA GLU A 368 50.15 24.45 22.50
C GLU A 368 50.23 23.40 23.61
#